data_AF-A0A8T1B8W9-F1
#
_entry.id   AF-A0A8T1B8W9-F1
#
_cell.length_a   1.000
_cell.length_b   1.000
_cell.length_c   1.000
_cell.angle_alpha   90.00
_cell.angle_beta   90.00
_cell.angle_gamma   90.00
#
_symmetry.space_group_name_H-M   'P 1'
#
loop_
_entity.id
_entity.type
_entity.pdbx_description
1 polymer ?
#
loop_
_entity_poly.entity_id
_entity_poly.type
_entity_poly.pdbx_seq_one_letter_code
_entity_poly.pdbx_strand_id
1 'polypeptide(L)'
;MNALLLPTSTSPWRLVVTDRFYTSVKLALELLHRRIYLKGTIQTDRSGFAKEIITTKKHKTVNRKKVLIPPQGTIKLAQNKKFPQVTAAMWMDRNPVHMLTSGGSRKEGTVMRHVNGEMRPVPAPKLVRDYYRWMGGVDVNDQLRMQRYSVQLSYKTRKYYKTLFLGLLDVTFVNAYIVYRHHRKTNGKSSPKHFAFFEELMEQLLVVDPVEDFAEIEVRFYNISGSNMRTGTNSAVASEG
;
A
#
# COMPACT_ATOMS: atom_id res chain seq x y z
N MET A 1 -10.25 -17.42 20.24
CA MET A 1 -9.56 -16.53 19.28
C MET A 1 -10.61 -15.91 18.35
N ASN A 2 -11.14 -14.73 18.67
CA ASN A 2 -12.22 -14.10 17.90
C ASN A 2 -11.78 -12.74 17.35
N ALA A 3 -11.60 -12.69 16.02
CA ALA A 3 -11.47 -11.54 15.13
C ALA A 3 -10.31 -10.53 15.38
N LEU A 4 -9.36 -10.49 14.44
CA LEU A 4 -8.20 -9.59 14.40
C LEU A 4 -8.52 -8.09 14.24
N LEU A 5 -9.79 -7.68 14.15
CA LEU A 5 -10.17 -6.26 14.05
C LEU A 5 -11.52 -6.02 14.76
N LEU A 6 -11.49 -5.42 15.95
CA LEU A 6 -12.69 -5.07 16.74
C LEU A 6 -13.61 -4.08 16.01
N PRO A 7 -14.96 -4.24 16.09
CA PRO A 7 -15.94 -3.24 15.64
C PRO A 7 -15.61 -1.84 16.11
N THR A 8 -15.61 -0.86 15.20
CA THR A 8 -15.65 0.56 15.59
C THR A 8 -16.92 0.80 16.42
N SER A 9 -16.86 1.63 17.47
CA SER A 9 -18.02 1.87 18.35
C SER A 9 -19.24 2.45 17.62
N THR A 10 -19.03 2.97 16.40
CA THR A 10 -20.04 3.59 15.54
C THR A 10 -20.65 2.66 14.48
N SER A 11 -20.05 1.50 14.18
CA SER A 11 -20.61 0.53 13.23
C SER A 11 -19.93 -0.84 13.27
N PRO A 12 -20.70 -1.95 13.18
CA PRO A 12 -20.14 -3.29 13.06
C PRO A 12 -19.54 -3.58 11.68
N TRP A 13 -19.78 -2.71 10.68
CA TRP A 13 -19.31 -2.92 9.31
C TRP A 13 -17.84 -2.47 9.14
N ARG A 14 -17.12 -3.14 8.23
CA ARG A 14 -15.77 -2.73 7.81
C ARG A 14 -15.78 -2.24 6.37
N LEU A 15 -14.80 -1.42 6.01
CA LEU A 15 -14.52 -1.03 4.64
C LEU A 15 -13.17 -1.63 4.21
N VAL A 16 -13.18 -2.34 3.09
CA VAL A 16 -11.99 -2.83 2.41
C VAL A 16 -11.83 -2.02 1.13
N VAL A 17 -10.65 -1.43 0.96
CA VAL A 17 -10.29 -0.66 -0.22
C VAL A 17 -9.29 -1.44 -1.04
N THR A 18 -9.59 -1.68 -2.32
CA THR A 18 -8.80 -2.56 -3.19
C THR A 18 -8.39 -1.88 -4.48
N ASP A 19 -7.24 -2.28 -4.99
CA ASP A 19 -6.85 -1.96 -6.37
C ASP A 19 -7.60 -2.85 -7.39
N ARG A 20 -7.53 -2.45 -8.66
CA ARG A 20 -8.18 -3.03 -9.84
C ARG A 20 -7.96 -4.53 -10.00
N PHE A 21 -6.84 -5.07 -9.52
CA PHE A 21 -6.53 -6.49 -9.63
C PHE A 21 -7.48 -7.36 -8.79
N TYR A 22 -7.86 -6.86 -7.61
CA TYR A 22 -8.67 -7.60 -6.63
C TYR A 22 -10.16 -7.31 -6.74
N THR A 23 -10.54 -6.15 -7.28
CA THR A 23 -11.94 -5.71 -7.33
C THR A 23 -12.75 -6.50 -8.36
N SER A 24 -13.89 -7.08 -7.94
CA SER A 24 -14.86 -7.71 -8.82
C SER A 24 -16.29 -7.63 -8.26
N VAL A 25 -17.29 -7.79 -9.13
CA VAL A 25 -18.71 -7.79 -8.72
C VAL A 25 -19.03 -8.97 -7.80
N LYS A 26 -18.47 -10.15 -8.09
CA LYS A 26 -18.62 -11.33 -7.23
C LYS A 26 -18.06 -11.07 -5.83
N LEU A 27 -16.84 -10.53 -5.74
CA LEU A 27 -16.22 -10.18 -4.45
C LEU A 27 -17.05 -9.14 -3.69
N ALA A 28 -17.57 -8.12 -4.38
CA ALA A 28 -18.39 -7.09 -3.76
C ALA A 28 -19.65 -7.65 -3.08
N LEU A 29 -20.30 -8.63 -3.72
CA LEU A 29 -21.49 -9.31 -3.17
C LEU A 29 -21.15 -10.23 -1.99
N GLU A 30 -20.07 -11.01 -2.10
CA GLU A 30 -19.59 -11.88 -1.03
C GLU A 30 -19.21 -11.09 0.23
N LEU A 31 -18.50 -9.98 0.07
CA LEU A 31 -18.12 -9.12 1.18
C LEU A 31 -19.34 -8.42 1.79
N LEU A 32 -20.30 -7.99 0.96
CA LEU A 32 -21.53 -7.37 1.44
C LEU A 32 -22.33 -8.34 2.33
N HIS A 33 -22.41 -9.62 1.96
CA HIS A 33 -23.03 -10.67 2.79
C HIS A 33 -22.31 -10.86 4.14
N ARG A 34 -20.99 -10.64 4.17
CA ARG A 34 -20.15 -10.74 5.38
C ARG A 34 -20.08 -9.44 6.20
N ARG A 35 -20.95 -8.45 5.92
CA ARG A 35 -20.95 -7.12 6.55
C ARG A 35 -19.67 -6.31 6.31
N ILE A 36 -19.06 -6.49 5.14
CA ILE A 36 -17.87 -5.76 4.70
C ILE A 36 -18.19 -5.00 3.40
N TYR A 37 -17.99 -3.68 3.43
CA TYR A 37 -18.03 -2.85 2.24
C TYR A 37 -16.75 -3.01 1.44
N LEU A 38 -16.89 -3.06 0.12
CA LEU A 38 -15.80 -3.00 -0.84
C LEU A 38 -15.82 -1.64 -1.54
N LYS A 39 -14.66 -1.07 -1.77
CA LYS A 39 -14.48 0.09 -2.65
C LYS A 39 -13.18 -0.06 -3.41
N GLY A 40 -13.23 -0.02 -4.73
CA GLY A 40 -12.02 -0.16 -5.52
C GLY A 40 -12.18 0.34 -6.94
N THR A 41 -11.04 0.59 -7.59
CA THR A 41 -11.00 0.63 -9.05
C THR A 41 -11.27 -0.76 -9.59
N ILE A 42 -11.80 -0.88 -10.81
CA ILE A 42 -12.12 -2.18 -11.41
C ILE A 42 -11.69 -2.22 -12.87
N GLN A 43 -11.21 -3.38 -13.31
CA GLN A 43 -10.98 -3.62 -14.74
C GLN A 43 -12.34 -3.80 -15.45
N THR A 44 -12.54 -3.10 -16.55
CA THR A 44 -13.85 -3.00 -17.23
C THR A 44 -14.31 -4.29 -17.91
N ASP A 45 -13.39 -5.22 -18.13
CA ASP A 45 -13.62 -6.55 -18.70
C ASP A 45 -14.10 -7.57 -17.65
N ARG A 46 -14.13 -7.22 -16.37
CA ARG A 46 -14.61 -8.11 -15.30
C ARG A 46 -16.08 -8.45 -15.48
N SER A 47 -16.39 -9.74 -15.33
CA SER A 47 -17.75 -10.26 -15.42
C SER A 47 -18.71 -9.56 -14.44
N GLY A 48 -19.90 -9.21 -14.93
CA GLY A 48 -20.95 -8.54 -14.18
C GLY A 48 -20.78 -7.03 -14.03
N PHE A 49 -19.69 -6.42 -14.55
CA PHE A 49 -19.54 -4.97 -14.53
C PHE A 49 -20.51 -4.28 -15.51
N ALA A 50 -20.97 -3.08 -15.12
CA ALA A 50 -21.91 -2.27 -15.88
C ALA A 50 -21.28 -1.74 -17.19
N LYS A 51 -21.61 -2.37 -18.32
CA LYS A 51 -21.04 -2.04 -19.63
C LYS A 51 -21.49 -0.65 -20.12
N GLU A 52 -22.68 -0.22 -19.71
CA GLU A 52 -23.31 1.05 -20.07
C GLU A 52 -22.53 2.29 -19.59
N ILE A 53 -21.72 2.16 -18.54
CA ILE A 53 -20.89 3.26 -18.03
C ILE A 53 -19.44 3.20 -18.53
N ILE A 54 -19.04 2.14 -19.24
CA ILE A 54 -17.70 2.03 -19.82
C ILE A 54 -17.52 3.20 -20.80
N THR A 55 -16.41 3.90 -20.63
CA THR A 55 -16.16 5.15 -21.34
C THR A 55 -14.70 5.16 -21.74
N THR A 56 -14.45 5.53 -22.99
CA THR A 56 -13.11 5.66 -23.55
C THR A 56 -12.73 7.12 -23.67
N LYS A 57 -11.44 7.40 -23.45
CA LYS A 57 -10.87 8.72 -23.66
C LYS A 57 -10.78 9.01 -25.15
N LYS A 58 -11.30 10.16 -25.56
CA LYS A 58 -11.15 10.69 -26.92
C LYS A 58 -10.67 12.14 -26.88
N HIS A 59 -10.02 12.57 -27.95
CA HIS A 59 -9.69 13.97 -28.18
C HIS A 59 -10.43 14.47 -29.42
N LYS A 60 -11.01 15.66 -29.33
CA LYS A 60 -11.63 16.35 -30.47
C LYS A 60 -10.99 17.72 -30.63
N THR A 61 -10.71 18.10 -31.86
CA THR A 61 -10.23 19.46 -32.16
C THR A 61 -11.43 20.38 -32.31
N VAL A 62 -11.48 21.43 -31.49
CA VAL A 62 -12.48 22.51 -31.55
C VAL A 62 -11.70 23.82 -31.54
N ASN A 63 -11.93 24.69 -32.53
CA ASN A 63 -11.24 25.99 -32.63
C ASN A 63 -9.71 25.88 -32.51
N ARG A 64 -9.09 24.94 -33.26
CA ARG A 64 -7.65 24.61 -33.22
C ARG A 64 -7.11 24.14 -31.86
N LYS A 65 -7.95 23.93 -30.85
CA LYS A 65 -7.58 23.38 -29.54
C LYS A 65 -8.04 21.93 -29.39
N LYS A 66 -7.17 21.06 -28.87
CA LYS A 66 -7.54 19.67 -28.52
C LYS A 66 -8.30 19.67 -27.20
N VAL A 67 -9.55 19.21 -27.23
CA VAL A 67 -10.43 19.09 -26.07
C VAL A 67 -10.61 17.62 -25.71
N LEU A 68 -10.63 17.32 -24.41
CA LEU A 68 -10.87 15.99 -23.85
C LEU A 68 -12.37 15.65 -23.89
N ILE A 69 -12.72 14.47 -24.40
CA ILE A 69 -14.09 13.96 -24.43
C ILE A 69 -14.15 12.57 -23.77
N PRO A 70 -15.02 12.38 -22.75
CA PRO A 70 -15.79 13.41 -22.05
C PRO A 70 -14.90 14.40 -21.29
N PRO A 71 -15.39 15.62 -20.96
CA PRO A 71 -14.61 16.57 -20.18
C PRO A 71 -14.26 16.01 -18.80
N GLN A 72 -13.13 16.48 -18.25
CA GLN A 72 -12.70 16.12 -16.90
C GLN A 72 -13.79 16.51 -15.89
N GLY A 73 -14.09 15.61 -14.95
CA GLY A 73 -15.20 15.72 -14.02
C GLY A 73 -16.50 15.06 -14.47
N THR A 74 -16.56 14.50 -15.69
CA THR A 74 -17.74 13.74 -16.11
C THR A 74 -17.94 12.52 -15.21
N ILE A 75 -19.17 12.31 -14.74
CA ILE A 75 -19.56 11.20 -13.87
C ILE A 75 -20.63 10.37 -14.58
N LYS A 76 -20.48 9.04 -14.57
CA LYS A 76 -21.57 8.09 -14.87
C LYS A 76 -21.71 7.13 -13.72
N LEU A 77 -22.94 6.87 -13.29
CA LEU A 77 -23.25 5.91 -12.24
C LEU A 77 -24.22 4.86 -12.77
N ALA A 78 -24.00 3.61 -12.39
CA ALA A 78 -24.94 2.52 -12.61
C ALA A 78 -25.15 1.78 -11.30
N GLN A 79 -26.41 1.52 -10.96
CA GLN A 79 -26.78 0.81 -9.75
C GLN A 79 -27.20 -0.61 -10.11
N ASN A 80 -26.79 -1.57 -9.28
CA ASN A 80 -27.27 -2.93 -9.43
C ASN A 80 -28.76 -3.00 -9.06
N LYS A 81 -29.58 -3.56 -9.96
CA LYS A 81 -31.04 -3.66 -9.79
C LYS A 81 -31.46 -4.55 -8.61
N LYS A 82 -30.71 -5.62 -8.34
CA LYS A 82 -31.00 -6.59 -7.27
C LYS A 82 -30.36 -6.18 -5.94
N PHE A 83 -29.20 -5.55 -6.00
CA PHE A 83 -28.43 -5.13 -4.83
C PHE A 83 -28.14 -3.63 -4.87
N PRO A 84 -29.10 -2.78 -4.46
CA PRO A 84 -28.98 -1.32 -4.55
C PRO A 84 -27.77 -0.74 -3.82
N GLN A 85 -27.14 -1.47 -2.90
CA GLN A 85 -25.90 -1.05 -2.25
C GLN A 85 -24.70 -1.06 -3.22
N VAL A 86 -24.72 -1.94 -4.23
CA VAL A 86 -23.67 -2.06 -5.23
C VAL A 86 -23.85 -1.01 -6.32
N THR A 87 -22.81 -0.23 -6.54
CA THR A 87 -22.78 0.86 -7.52
C THR A 87 -21.49 0.82 -8.29
N ALA A 88 -21.62 0.80 -9.61
CA ALA A 88 -20.54 1.01 -10.54
C ALA A 88 -20.47 2.51 -10.86
N ALA A 89 -19.26 3.04 -10.94
CA ALA A 89 -19.02 4.44 -11.24
C ALA A 89 -17.93 4.57 -12.30
N MET A 90 -18.10 5.53 -13.20
CA MET A 90 -17.05 6.03 -14.08
C MET A 90 -16.86 7.50 -13.76
N TRP A 91 -15.63 7.89 -13.46
CA TRP A 91 -15.24 9.27 -13.27
C TRP A 91 -14.14 9.64 -14.25
N MET A 92 -14.33 10.73 -14.99
CA MET A 92 -13.36 11.19 -15.97
C MET A 92 -12.34 12.11 -15.29
N ASP A 93 -11.13 11.62 -15.03
CA ASP A 93 -10.00 12.46 -14.67
C ASP A 93 -9.23 12.85 -15.95
N ARG A 94 -7.88 12.74 -15.97
CA ARG A 94 -7.11 12.76 -17.22
C ARG A 94 -7.38 11.54 -18.10
N ASN A 95 -7.75 10.44 -17.46
CA ASN A 95 -8.16 9.16 -18.04
C ASN A 95 -9.44 8.70 -17.32
N PRO A 96 -10.29 7.89 -17.97
CA PRO A 96 -11.47 7.34 -17.31
C PRO A 96 -11.06 6.40 -16.17
N VAL A 97 -11.65 6.62 -14.99
CA VAL A 97 -11.47 5.77 -13.82
C VAL A 97 -12.77 5.03 -13.56
N HIS A 98 -12.73 3.71 -13.72
CA HIS A 98 -13.85 2.83 -13.43
C HIS A 98 -13.73 2.27 -12.03
N MET A 99 -14.82 2.30 -11.29
CA MET A 99 -14.88 1.92 -9.89
C MET A 99 -16.09 1.07 -9.59
N LEU A 100 -15.97 0.25 -8.56
CA LEU A 100 -17.05 -0.52 -7.96
C LEU A 100 -17.06 -0.27 -6.46
N THR A 101 -18.24 -0.03 -5.91
CA THR A 101 -18.45 0.12 -4.47
C THR A 101 -19.70 -0.62 -4.02
N SER A 102 -19.66 -1.25 -2.84
CA SER A 102 -20.84 -1.86 -2.20
C SER A 102 -21.39 -1.01 -1.04
N GLY A 103 -20.88 0.21 -0.88
CA GLY A 103 -21.37 1.18 0.11
C GLY A 103 -20.89 2.61 -0.14
N GLY A 104 -21.30 3.53 0.72
CA GLY A 104 -20.91 4.95 0.66
C GLY A 104 -21.86 5.85 -0.14
N SER A 105 -21.59 7.16 -0.08
CA SER A 105 -22.46 8.18 -0.67
C SER A 105 -22.25 8.31 -2.18
N ARG A 106 -23.35 8.32 -2.93
CA ARG A 106 -23.42 8.65 -4.36
C ARG A 106 -23.48 10.15 -4.64
N LYS A 107 -23.71 10.96 -3.61
CA LYS A 107 -23.77 12.42 -3.74
C LYS A 107 -22.52 12.94 -4.43
N GLU A 108 -22.73 13.92 -5.28
CA GLU A 108 -21.66 14.68 -5.88
C GLU A 108 -20.87 15.44 -4.81
N GLY A 109 -19.61 15.66 -5.13
CA GLY A 109 -18.69 16.49 -4.38
C GLY A 109 -17.64 17.02 -5.34
N THR A 110 -16.54 17.49 -4.79
CA THR A 110 -15.48 18.13 -5.57
C THR A 110 -14.13 17.62 -5.11
N VAL A 111 -13.22 17.48 -6.06
CA VAL A 111 -11.80 17.17 -5.82
C VAL A 111 -10.93 18.18 -6.56
N MET A 112 -9.86 18.63 -5.93
CA MET A 112 -8.92 19.55 -6.56
C MET A 112 -8.05 18.80 -7.57
N ARG A 113 -8.02 19.27 -8.81
CA ARG A 113 -7.23 18.69 -9.90
C ARG A 113 -6.63 19.77 -10.79
N HIS A 114 -5.47 19.46 -11.37
CA HIS A 114 -4.90 20.29 -12.43
C HIS A 114 -5.69 20.08 -13.71
N VAL A 115 -6.35 21.14 -14.17
CA VAL A 115 -7.04 21.25 -15.45
C VAL A 115 -6.31 22.30 -16.28
N ASN A 116 -5.71 21.90 -17.39
CA ASN A 116 -4.91 22.80 -18.26
C ASN A 116 -3.81 23.58 -17.52
N GLY A 117 -3.14 22.95 -16.55
CA GLY A 117 -2.04 23.55 -15.78
C GLY A 117 -2.48 24.21 -14.48
N GLU A 118 -3.76 24.58 -14.32
CA GLU A 118 -4.26 25.25 -13.13
C GLU A 118 -5.01 24.31 -12.19
N MET A 119 -4.86 24.52 -10.88
CA MET A 119 -5.63 23.81 -9.87
C MET A 119 -7.06 24.32 -9.84
N ARG A 120 -8.01 23.43 -10.17
CA ARG A 120 -9.44 23.75 -10.20
C ARG A 120 -10.26 22.69 -9.46
N PRO A 121 -11.37 23.07 -8.83
CA PRO A 121 -12.32 22.11 -8.28
C PRO A 121 -13.04 21.39 -9.42
N VAL A 122 -12.93 20.06 -9.45
CA VAL A 122 -13.56 19.20 -10.46
C VAL A 122 -14.66 18.37 -9.79
N PRO A 123 -15.87 18.27 -10.39
CA PRO A 123 -16.92 17.40 -9.89
C PRO A 123 -16.44 15.95 -9.78
N ALA A 124 -16.66 15.33 -8.63
CA ALA A 124 -16.36 13.92 -8.41
C ALA A 124 -17.34 13.34 -7.39
N PRO A 125 -17.79 12.09 -7.57
CA PRO A 125 -18.67 11.46 -6.59
C PRO A 125 -17.90 11.23 -5.29
N LYS A 126 -18.57 11.36 -4.14
CA LYS A 126 -17.93 11.14 -2.83
C LYS A 126 -17.22 9.79 -2.74
N LEU A 127 -17.72 8.76 -3.42
CA LEU A 127 -17.06 7.45 -3.50
C LEU A 127 -15.62 7.53 -4.05
N VAL A 128 -15.36 8.38 -5.05
CA VAL A 128 -14.02 8.57 -5.64
C VAL A 128 -13.11 9.24 -4.62
N ARG A 129 -13.59 10.29 -3.97
CA ARG A 129 -12.84 11.01 -2.93
C ARG A 129 -12.46 10.09 -1.77
N ASP A 130 -13.41 9.30 -1.30
CA ASP A 130 -13.19 8.35 -0.20
C ASP A 130 -12.18 7.26 -0.61
N TYR A 131 -12.20 6.79 -1.86
CA TYR A 131 -11.20 5.86 -2.36
C TYR A 131 -9.80 6.46 -2.29
N TYR A 132 -9.62 7.67 -2.84
CA TYR A 132 -8.32 8.36 -2.79
C TYR A 132 -7.81 8.59 -1.37
N ARG A 133 -8.70 8.81 -0.40
CA ARG A 133 -8.34 8.97 1.01
C ARG A 133 -7.71 7.72 1.62
N TRP A 134 -8.13 6.53 1.18
CA TRP A 134 -7.82 5.27 1.85
C TRP A 134 -6.94 4.32 1.03
N MET A 135 -6.88 4.46 -0.30
CA MET A 135 -6.18 3.53 -1.20
C MET A 135 -4.68 3.37 -0.89
N GLY A 136 -4.04 4.42 -0.38
CA GLY A 136 -2.59 4.43 -0.11
C GLY A 136 -2.19 3.79 1.23
N GLY A 137 -3.12 3.18 1.98
CA GLY A 137 -2.80 2.63 3.30
C GLY A 137 -1.69 1.55 3.26
N VAL A 138 -1.73 0.68 2.25
CA VAL A 138 -0.70 -0.36 2.06
C VAL A 138 0.61 0.26 1.60
N ASP A 139 0.57 1.19 0.63
CA ASP A 139 1.77 1.85 0.11
C ASP A 139 2.49 2.67 1.18
N VAL A 140 1.76 3.33 2.08
CA VAL A 140 2.34 4.06 3.22
C VAL A 140 3.02 3.11 4.19
N ASN A 141 2.39 1.96 4.48
CA ASN A 141 3.01 0.95 5.33
C ASN A 141 4.28 0.35 4.69
N ASP A 142 4.23 0.08 3.39
CA ASP A 142 5.38 -0.41 2.64
C ASP A 142 6.50 0.65 2.55
N GLN A 143 6.14 1.91 2.40
CA GLN A 143 7.09 3.02 2.41
C GLN A 143 7.76 3.17 3.78
N LEU A 144 7.04 2.96 4.90
CA LEU A 144 7.65 2.94 6.23
C LEU A 144 8.62 1.76 6.36
N ARG A 145 8.26 0.61 5.80
CA ARG A 145 9.07 -0.61 5.80
C ARG A 145 10.37 -0.45 5.00
N MET A 146 10.29 0.02 3.76
CA MET A 146 11.42 0.11 2.81
C MET A 146 12.29 1.37 3.00
N GLN A 147 12.21 2.04 4.14
CA GLN A 147 13.06 3.19 4.46
C GLN A 147 14.49 2.78 4.84
N ARG A 148 15.31 3.78 5.22
CA ARG A 148 16.70 3.61 5.66
C ARG A 148 16.90 2.62 6.83
N TYR A 149 15.82 2.17 7.46
CA TYR A 149 15.84 1.26 8.62
C TYR A 149 15.42 -0.18 8.26
N SER A 150 15.24 -0.50 6.97
CA SER A 150 14.95 -1.88 6.55
C SER A 150 16.16 -2.78 6.77
N VAL A 151 16.02 -3.77 7.63
CA VAL A 151 17.02 -4.82 7.86
C VAL A 151 17.14 -5.71 6.63
N GLN A 152 16.02 -5.98 5.95
CA GLN A 152 16.01 -6.78 4.72
C GLN A 152 16.87 -6.16 3.61
N LEU A 153 16.83 -4.83 3.45
CA LEU A 153 17.64 -4.12 2.45
C LEU A 153 19.12 -4.02 2.86
N SER A 154 19.40 -3.88 4.15
CA SER A 154 20.76 -3.80 4.70
C SER A 154 21.51 -5.13 4.59
N TYR A 155 20.84 -6.27 4.83
CA TYR A 155 21.46 -7.59 4.82
C TYR A 155 20.95 -8.46 3.65
N LYS A 156 21.57 -8.27 2.49
CA LYS A 156 21.28 -9.10 1.30
C LYS A 156 21.92 -10.47 1.43
N THR A 157 21.12 -11.51 1.25
CA THR A 157 21.55 -12.91 1.33
C THR A 157 21.04 -13.68 0.12
N ARG A 158 21.81 -14.67 -0.34
CA ARG A 158 21.44 -15.52 -1.48
C ARG A 158 20.31 -16.50 -1.14
N LYS A 159 20.11 -16.81 0.15
CA LYS A 159 19.11 -17.80 0.59
C LYS A 159 17.76 -17.13 0.84
N TYR A 160 16.76 -17.45 0.02
CA TYR A 160 15.45 -16.78 0.02
C TYR A 160 14.75 -16.75 1.39
N TYR A 161 14.85 -17.82 2.17
CA TYR A 161 14.17 -17.92 3.48
C TYR A 161 14.72 -16.92 4.50
N LYS A 162 16.02 -16.57 4.42
CA LYS A 162 16.62 -15.54 5.27
C LYS A 162 16.08 -14.16 4.88
N THR A 163 16.00 -13.86 3.59
CA THR A 163 15.38 -12.62 3.08
C THR A 163 13.91 -12.53 3.47
N LEU A 164 13.17 -13.64 3.47
CA LEU A 164 11.78 -13.69 3.93
C LEU A 164 11.66 -13.37 5.42
N PHE A 165 12.49 -14.00 6.26
CA PHE A 165 12.55 -13.73 7.70
C PHE A 165 12.81 -12.24 7.98
N LEU A 166 13.83 -11.65 7.35
CA LEU A 166 14.16 -10.24 7.51
C LEU A 166 13.01 -9.33 7.06
N GLY A 167 12.29 -9.69 6.00
CA GLY A 167 11.10 -8.95 5.57
C GLY A 167 9.94 -9.00 6.57
N LEU A 168 9.76 -10.12 7.27
CA LEU A 168 8.77 -10.25 8.36
C LEU A 168 9.19 -9.46 9.60
N LEU A 169 10.50 -9.43 9.89
CA LEU A 169 11.05 -8.63 10.98
C LEU A 169 10.83 -7.13 10.73
N ASP A 170 11.08 -6.66 9.51
CA ASP A 170 10.81 -5.26 9.11
C ASP A 170 9.33 -4.89 9.29
N VAL A 171 8.40 -5.78 8.91
CA VAL A 171 6.95 -5.58 9.14
C VAL A 171 6.64 -5.50 10.63
N THR A 172 7.27 -6.35 11.45
CA THR A 172 7.09 -6.36 12.90
C THR A 172 7.53 -5.04 13.53
N PHE A 173 8.68 -4.50 13.12
CA PHE A 173 9.16 -3.22 13.62
C PHE A 173 8.27 -2.04 13.23
N VAL A 174 7.77 -2.00 12.00
CA VAL A 174 6.81 -0.96 11.57
C VAL A 174 5.52 -1.05 12.39
N ASN A 175 5.00 -2.26 12.63
CA ASN A 175 3.82 -2.45 13.48
C ASN A 175 4.07 -2.00 14.93
N ALA A 176 5.22 -2.34 15.51
CA ALA A 176 5.60 -1.89 16.84
C ALA A 176 5.69 -0.36 16.92
N TYR A 177 6.28 0.29 15.92
CA TYR A 177 6.32 1.75 15.81
C TYR A 177 4.92 2.38 15.75
N ILE A 178 4.00 1.82 14.95
CA ILE A 178 2.62 2.30 14.85
C ILE A 178 1.91 2.21 16.20
N VAL A 179 2.04 1.09 16.90
CA VAL A 179 1.45 0.87 18.24
C VAL A 179 2.06 1.83 19.26
N TYR A 180 3.39 1.96 19.29
CA TYR A 180 4.08 2.89 20.20
C TYR A 180 3.66 4.33 19.98
N ARG A 181 3.54 4.76 18.72
CA ARG A 181 3.04 6.09 18.35
C ARG A 181 1.60 6.31 18.83
N HIS A 182 0.74 5.31 18.67
CA HIS A 182 -0.63 5.37 19.14
C HIS A 182 -0.71 5.47 20.67
N HIS A 183 0.07 4.66 21.39
CA HIS A 183 0.19 4.69 22.84
C HIS A 183 0.70 6.04 23.36
N ARG A 184 1.71 6.64 22.73
CA ARG A 184 2.19 7.97 23.14
C ARG A 184 1.13 9.05 22.92
N LYS A 185 0.43 9.01 21.79
CA LYS A 185 -0.63 9.98 21.47
C LYS A 185 -1.81 9.89 22.44
N THR A 186 -2.24 8.69 22.80
CA THR A 186 -3.34 8.47 23.77
C THR A 186 -2.98 8.97 25.17
N ASN A 187 -1.69 8.91 25.53
CA ASN A 187 -1.15 9.45 26.78
C ASN A 187 -0.72 10.92 26.70
N GLY A 188 -1.12 11.67 25.66
CA GLY A 188 -0.79 13.10 25.50
C GLY A 188 0.70 13.41 25.24
N LYS A 189 1.53 12.40 24.96
CA LYS A 189 2.96 12.57 24.67
C LYS A 189 3.18 12.78 23.17
N SER A 190 4.20 13.58 22.84
CA SER A 190 4.64 13.75 21.44
C SER A 190 5.07 12.40 20.85
N SER A 191 4.76 12.19 19.57
CA SER A 191 5.19 11.02 18.82
C SER A 191 6.66 11.16 18.41
N PRO A 192 7.53 10.18 18.68
CA PRO A 192 8.92 10.22 18.25
C PRO A 192 9.00 10.21 16.73
N LYS A 193 10.13 10.72 16.21
CA LYS A 193 10.50 10.50 14.81
C LYS A 193 10.84 9.01 14.61
N HIS A 194 10.71 8.54 13.37
CA HIS A 194 10.92 7.14 13.03
C HIS A 194 12.29 6.62 13.50
N PHE A 195 13.37 7.36 13.23
CA PHE A 195 14.72 6.96 13.61
C PHE A 195 14.93 6.85 15.12
N ALA A 196 14.37 7.77 15.91
CA ALA A 196 14.55 7.81 17.35
C ALA A 196 13.89 6.61 18.03
N PHE A 197 12.78 6.12 17.47
CA PHE A 197 12.17 4.87 17.92
C PHE A 197 13.07 3.67 17.63
N PHE A 198 13.67 3.60 16.43
CA PHE A 198 14.54 2.50 16.07
C PHE A 198 15.86 2.50 16.86
N GLU A 199 16.41 3.66 17.14
CA GLU A 199 17.59 3.83 18.01
C GLU A 199 17.31 3.29 19.41
N GLU A 200 16.22 3.76 20.05
CA GLU A 200 15.78 3.28 21.38
C GLU A 200 15.51 1.76 21.38
N LEU A 201 14.87 1.23 20.32
CA LEU A 201 14.61 -0.19 20.19
C LEU A 201 15.89 -1.01 20.04
N MET A 202 16.86 -0.53 19.25
CA MET A 202 18.14 -1.22 19.07
C MET A 202 18.94 -1.25 20.37
N GLU A 203 19.02 -0.12 21.09
CA GLU A 203 19.66 -0.07 22.41
C GLU A 203 19.05 -1.10 23.37
N GLN A 204 17.72 -1.16 23.44
CA GLN A 204 17.02 -2.12 24.29
C GLN A 204 17.31 -3.58 23.90
N LEU A 205 17.41 -3.89 22.60
CA LEU A 205 17.73 -5.24 22.14
C LEU A 205 19.19 -5.62 22.42
N LEU A 206 20.12 -4.68 22.34
CA LEU A 206 21.54 -4.90 22.64
C LEU A 206 21.79 -5.13 24.13
N VAL A 207 21.00 -4.51 25.02
CA VAL A 207 21.13 -4.66 26.47
C VAL A 207 20.67 -6.05 26.96
N VAL A 208 19.94 -6.80 26.15
CA VAL A 208 19.41 -8.13 26.52
C VAL A 208 20.47 -9.23 26.44
N ASP A 209 21.52 -9.08 25.61
CA ASP A 209 22.60 -10.07 25.53
C ASP A 209 23.82 -9.62 26.37
N PRO A 210 24.51 -10.53 27.09
CA PRO A 210 25.80 -10.24 27.70
C PRO A 210 26.78 -9.66 26.66
N VAL A 211 27.55 -8.65 27.03
CA VAL A 211 28.57 -8.01 26.17
C VAL A 211 29.53 -9.03 25.53
N GLU A 212 29.73 -10.16 26.21
CA GLU A 212 30.54 -11.30 25.81
C GLU A 212 30.02 -11.97 24.51
N ASP A 213 28.70 -12.06 24.31
CA ASP A 213 28.10 -12.71 23.15
C ASP A 213 28.29 -11.89 21.86
N PHE A 214 28.26 -10.55 21.97
CA PHE A 214 28.55 -9.66 20.85
C PHE A 214 30.02 -9.71 20.42
N ALA A 215 30.93 -9.78 21.40
CA ALA A 215 32.36 -9.92 21.13
C ALA A 215 32.67 -11.22 20.38
N GLU A 216 32.02 -12.34 20.75
CA GLU A 216 32.17 -13.60 20.04
C GLU A 216 31.65 -13.54 18.58
N ILE A 217 30.52 -12.86 18.35
CA ILE A 217 29.95 -12.69 17.00
C ILE A 217 30.87 -11.83 16.11
N GLU A 218 31.41 -10.72 16.62
CA GLU A 218 32.36 -9.88 15.90
C GLU A 218 33.63 -10.65 15.52
N VAL A 219 34.20 -11.40 16.45
CA VAL A 219 35.37 -12.26 16.21
C VAL A 219 35.07 -13.31 15.14
N ARG A 220 33.88 -13.94 15.17
CA ARG A 220 33.46 -14.90 14.13
C ARG A 220 33.32 -14.26 12.76
N PHE A 221 32.76 -13.06 12.68
CA PHE A 221 32.61 -12.33 11.41
C PHE A 221 33.96 -11.92 10.80
N TYR A 222 34.90 -11.45 11.63
CA TYR A 222 36.26 -11.14 11.21
C TYR A 222 37.03 -12.37 10.74
N ASN A 223 36.84 -13.51 11.40
CA ASN A 223 37.49 -14.76 11.00
C ASN A 223 36.94 -15.31 9.67
N ILE A 224 35.63 -15.18 9.42
CA ILE A 224 34.99 -15.60 8.16
C ILE A 224 35.37 -14.66 6.99
N SER A 225 35.54 -13.36 7.24
CA SER A 225 35.97 -12.41 6.21
C SER A 225 37.47 -12.51 5.91
N GLY A 226 38.31 -12.78 6.92
CA GLY A 226 39.75 -12.99 6.77
C GLY A 226 40.13 -14.32 6.11
N SER A 227 39.33 -15.39 6.30
CA SER A 227 39.57 -16.68 5.64
C SER A 227 39.37 -16.63 4.13
N ASN A 228 38.49 -15.77 3.63
CA ASN A 228 38.25 -15.58 2.19
C ASN A 228 39.34 -14.76 1.47
N MET A 229 40.26 -14.11 2.21
CA MET A 229 41.42 -13.42 1.62
C MET A 229 42.67 -14.31 1.53
N ARG A 230 42.72 -15.47 2.19
CA ARG A 230 43.91 -16.33 2.25
C ARG A 230 43.97 -17.45 1.21
N THR A 231 42.92 -17.67 0.41
CA THR A 231 42.89 -18.75 -0.61
C THR A 231 43.23 -18.28 -2.02
N GLY A 232 43.89 -17.13 -2.16
CA GLY A 232 44.11 -16.46 -3.44
C GLY A 232 45.56 -16.30 -3.86
N THR A 233 46.49 -17.19 -3.51
CA THR A 233 47.85 -17.19 -4.11
C THR A 233 48.49 -18.59 -4.11
N ASN A 234 49.10 -18.89 -5.26
CA ASN A 234 50.11 -19.92 -5.56
C ASN A 234 49.67 -21.34 -5.97
N SER A 235 49.57 -21.54 -7.29
CA SER A 235 50.22 -22.69 -7.95
C SER A 235 50.36 -22.45 -9.47
N ALA A 236 51.48 -21.86 -9.88
CA ALA A 236 51.96 -21.94 -11.26
C ALA A 236 53.48 -22.16 -11.21
N VAL A 237 53.91 -23.42 -11.22
CA VAL A 237 55.29 -23.82 -11.55
C VAL A 237 55.26 -25.15 -12.32
N ALA A 238 55.59 -25.02 -13.61
CA ALA A 238 56.36 -25.88 -14.51
C ALA A 238 56.41 -27.42 -14.36
N SER A 239 56.22 -28.09 -15.51
CA SER A 239 57.05 -29.24 -15.91
C SER A 239 57.16 -29.30 -17.45
N GLU A 240 58.31 -28.87 -17.97
CA GLU A 240 58.89 -29.36 -19.23
C GLU A 240 59.61 -30.70 -18.95
N GLY A 241 59.56 -31.62 -19.91
CA GLY A 241 60.21 -32.93 -19.87
C GLY A 241 59.42 -33.98 -20.63
#